data_AF-A0A973Q3X5-F1
#
_entry.id   AF-A0A973Q3X5-F1
#
_cell.length_a   1.000
_cell.length_b   1.000
_cell.length_c   1.000
_cell.angle_alpha   90.00
_cell.angle_beta   90.00
_cell.angle_gamma   90.00
#
_symmetry.space_group_name_H-M   'P 1'
#
loop_
_entity.id
_entity.type
_entity.pdbx_description
1 polymer ?
#
loop_
_entity_poly.entity_id
_entity_poly.type
_entity_poly.pdbx_seq_one_letter_code
_entity_poly.pdbx_strand_id
1 'polypeptide(L)'
;MSGEDSGGTGPRGDTGPVLPPADGPLVGVRLPDGQRLYAVVRGRRKEADGSWWYDLRIHLPSQGSQRGRLLALPAAVDFRAPAGVCEPLDGQPYDRVPTERHGVAPPWKVEEPVYFTGDVGPSRIVHRGDCRAVRDVSRPATAAQARGVLARPDAAPCPVCRPDRPLHATA
;
A
#
# COMPACT_ATOMS: atom_id res chain seq x y z
N MET A 1 -38.30 6.48 -55.72
CA MET A 1 -38.85 6.44 -54.35
C MET A 1 -37.83 5.70 -53.51
N SER A 2 -36.78 6.34 -53.00
CA SER A 2 -36.72 7.43 -51.99
C SER A 2 -37.03 6.92 -50.58
N GLY A 3 -36.09 7.20 -49.65
CA GLY A 3 -36.19 7.02 -48.18
C GLY A 3 -35.14 6.04 -47.65
N GLU A 4 -33.91 6.46 -47.32
CA GLU A 4 -33.45 7.08 -46.05
C GLU A 4 -33.55 6.09 -44.87
N ASP A 5 -32.44 5.46 -44.48
CA ASP A 5 -31.41 5.95 -43.54
C ASP A 5 -31.93 6.09 -42.10
N SER A 6 -31.34 5.31 -41.20
CA SER A 6 -31.32 5.57 -39.76
C SER A 6 -30.30 4.63 -39.12
N GLY A 7 -29.04 5.06 -39.17
CA GLY A 7 -27.97 4.55 -38.33
C GLY A 7 -28.33 4.68 -36.85
N GLY A 8 -28.51 3.54 -36.20
CA GLY A 8 -28.52 3.43 -34.75
C GLY A 8 -27.10 3.29 -34.22
N THR A 9 -26.36 4.40 -34.11
CA THR A 9 -25.17 4.46 -33.26
C THR A 9 -25.64 4.46 -31.81
N GLY A 10 -25.89 3.27 -31.25
CA GLY A 10 -26.05 3.11 -29.82
C GLY A 10 -24.78 3.60 -29.10
N PRO A 11 -24.89 4.25 -27.93
CA PRO A 11 -23.71 4.66 -27.19
C PRO A 11 -22.91 3.41 -26.87
N ARG A 12 -21.66 3.35 -27.36
CA ARG A 12 -20.65 2.45 -26.82
C ARG A 12 -20.53 2.85 -25.36
N GLY A 13 -21.18 2.09 -24.48
CA GLY A 13 -20.94 2.19 -23.05
C GLY A 13 -19.45 1.97 -22.86
N ASP A 14 -18.73 3.07 -22.61
CA ASP A 14 -17.32 3.07 -22.26
C ASP A 14 -17.23 2.40 -20.90
N THR A 15 -17.26 1.07 -20.94
CA THR A 15 -17.07 0.24 -19.76
C THR A 15 -15.57 0.16 -19.64
N GLY A 16 -14.99 1.21 -19.04
CA GLY A 16 -13.59 1.25 -18.69
C GLY A 16 -13.17 -0.06 -17.99
N PRO A 17 -11.88 -0.44 -18.06
CA PRO A 17 -11.43 -1.72 -17.54
C PRO A 17 -11.88 -1.90 -16.09
N VAL A 18 -12.58 -3.02 -15.82
CA VAL A 18 -12.96 -3.41 -14.46
C VAL A 18 -11.68 -3.60 -13.65
N LEU A 19 -11.49 -2.74 -12.65
CA LEU A 19 -10.31 -2.77 -11.80
C LEU A 19 -10.35 -3.99 -10.86
N PRO A 20 -9.20 -4.59 -10.54
CA PRO A 20 -9.16 -5.69 -9.57
C PRO A 20 -9.57 -5.19 -8.17
N PRO A 21 -10.19 -6.04 -7.35
CA PRO A 21 -10.41 -5.71 -5.94
C PRO A 21 -9.06 -5.55 -5.23
N ALA A 22 -8.95 -4.54 -4.37
CA ALA A 22 -7.72 -4.22 -3.65
C ALA A 22 -7.99 -3.52 -2.32
N ASP A 23 -7.15 -3.77 -1.33
CA ASP A 23 -7.20 -3.13 0.00
C ASP A 23 -6.51 -1.76 0.04
N GLY A 24 -6.58 -1.01 -1.06
CA GLY A 24 -5.96 0.30 -1.19
C GLY A 24 -6.08 0.87 -2.60
N PRO A 25 -5.70 2.15 -2.80
CA PRO A 25 -5.78 2.78 -4.10
C PRO A 25 -4.85 2.11 -5.11
N LEU A 26 -5.37 1.77 -6.27
CA LEU A 26 -4.61 1.14 -7.35
C LEU A 26 -3.87 2.17 -8.18
N VAL A 27 -2.75 1.78 -8.78
CA VAL A 27 -2.02 2.57 -9.77
C VAL A 27 -1.63 1.67 -10.94
N GLY A 28 -1.66 2.19 -12.17
CA GLY A 28 -1.06 1.50 -13.31
C GLY A 28 0.46 1.63 -13.28
N VAL A 29 1.20 0.55 -13.50
CA VAL A 29 2.67 0.55 -13.49
C VAL A 29 3.16 0.01 -14.82
N ARG A 30 4.08 0.73 -15.47
CA ARG A 30 4.80 0.24 -16.65
C ARG A 30 6.12 -0.38 -16.25
N LEU A 31 6.30 -1.67 -16.54
CA LEU A 31 7.53 -2.42 -16.32
C LEU A 31 8.57 -2.11 -17.43
N PRO A 32 9.87 -2.41 -17.20
CA PRO A 32 10.93 -2.12 -18.17
C PRO A 32 10.77 -2.80 -19.53
N ASP A 33 10.09 -3.95 -19.58
CA ASP A 33 9.79 -4.69 -20.81
C ASP A 33 8.51 -4.20 -21.52
N GLY A 34 7.89 -3.14 -21.02
CA GLY A 34 6.67 -2.55 -21.57
C GLY A 34 5.38 -3.17 -21.03
N GLN A 35 5.44 -4.22 -20.21
CA GLN A 35 4.25 -4.76 -19.56
C GLN A 35 3.59 -3.72 -18.66
N ARG A 36 2.26 -3.84 -18.51
CA ARG A 36 1.47 -3.00 -17.61
C ARG A 36 0.78 -3.88 -16.58
N LEU A 37 0.87 -3.47 -15.32
CA LEU A 37 0.15 -4.12 -14.23
C LEU A 37 -0.54 -3.08 -13.35
N TYR A 38 -1.51 -3.52 -12.55
CA TYR A 38 -2.06 -2.72 -11.46
C TYR A 38 -1.39 -3.12 -10.15
N ALA A 39 -0.95 -2.12 -9.38
CA ALA A 39 -0.37 -2.34 -8.06
C ALA A 39 -1.12 -1.50 -7.02
N VAL A 40 -1.17 -2.00 -5.79
CA VAL A 40 -1.72 -1.25 -4.66
C VAL A 40 -0.67 -0.27 -4.17
N VAL A 41 -1.05 1.02 -4.08
CA VAL A 41 -0.17 2.04 -3.53
C VAL A 41 -0.18 1.95 -2.00
N ARG A 42 0.98 1.65 -1.43
CA ARG A 42 1.19 1.55 0.02
C ARG A 42 1.81 2.81 0.62
N GLY A 43 2.55 3.57 -0.18
CA GLY A 43 3.17 4.82 0.25
C GLY A 43 3.71 5.63 -0.91
N ARG A 44 4.02 6.89 -0.63
CA ARG A 44 4.74 7.82 -1.50
C ARG A 44 5.94 8.35 -0.75
N ARG A 45 7.05 8.53 -1.44
CA ARG A 45 8.18 9.25 -0.87
C ARG A 45 8.79 10.24 -1.82
N LYS A 46 9.19 11.39 -1.26
CA LYS A 46 10.07 12.34 -1.92
C LYS A 46 11.48 12.16 -1.38
N GLU A 47 12.41 11.78 -2.25
CA GLU A 47 13.83 11.59 -1.91
C GLU A 47 14.57 12.94 -1.83
N ALA A 48 15.83 12.90 -1.37
CA ALA A 48 16.68 14.08 -1.19
C ALA A 48 16.91 14.86 -2.50
N ASP A 49 17.01 14.14 -3.62
CA ASP A 49 17.14 14.69 -4.98
C ASP A 49 15.84 15.27 -5.53
N GLY A 50 14.75 15.21 -4.74
CA GLY A 50 13.43 15.70 -5.11
C GLY A 50 12.60 14.72 -5.94
N SER A 51 13.15 13.55 -6.31
CA SER A 51 12.43 12.52 -7.03
C SER A 51 11.30 11.92 -6.19
N TRP A 52 10.20 11.59 -6.86
CA TRP A 52 9.05 10.94 -6.24
C TRP A 52 9.02 9.46 -6.58
N TRP A 53 8.78 8.65 -5.56
CA TRP A 53 8.67 7.20 -5.66
C TRP A 53 7.40 6.70 -4.98
N TYR A 54 6.86 5.61 -5.50
CA TYR A 54 5.78 4.86 -4.87
C TYR A 54 6.32 3.58 -4.24
N ASP A 55 5.86 3.28 -3.03
CA ASP A 55 5.91 1.93 -2.47
C ASP A 55 4.65 1.19 -2.90
N LEU A 56 4.83 0.07 -3.59
CA LEU A 56 3.79 -0.66 -4.30
C LEU A 56 3.75 -2.11 -3.86
N ARG A 57 2.55 -2.71 -3.91
CA ARG A 57 2.35 -4.14 -3.66
C ARG A 57 1.57 -4.80 -4.78
N ILE A 58 2.00 -5.98 -5.20
CA ILE A 58 1.24 -6.92 -6.05
C ILE A 58 1.14 -8.27 -5.36
N HIS A 59 0.25 -9.14 -5.86
CA HIS A 59 0.23 -10.55 -5.52
C HIS A 59 0.70 -11.37 -6.71
N LEU A 60 1.72 -12.20 -6.52
CA LEU A 60 2.20 -13.15 -7.51
C LEU A 60 1.89 -14.58 -7.06
N PRO A 61 1.63 -15.51 -8.00
CA PRO A 61 1.62 -16.94 -7.66
C PRO A 61 2.98 -17.35 -7.10
N SER A 62 2.95 -18.03 -5.97
CA SER A 62 4.13 -18.58 -5.30
C SER A 62 3.87 -20.02 -4.86
N GLN A 63 4.94 -20.80 -4.77
CA GLN A 63 4.87 -22.19 -4.37
C GLN A 63 4.67 -22.31 -2.86
N GLY A 64 3.56 -22.93 -2.47
CA GLY A 64 3.30 -23.40 -1.11
C GLY A 64 3.26 -24.92 -1.04
N SER A 65 3.20 -25.46 0.18
CA SER A 65 2.97 -26.88 0.43
C SER A 65 1.86 -27.08 1.46
N GLN A 66 0.94 -28.00 1.18
CA GLN A 66 -0.07 -28.45 2.14
C GLN A 66 -0.14 -29.97 2.11
N ARG A 67 0.14 -30.61 3.26
CA ARG A 67 0.15 -32.08 3.40
C ARG A 67 1.00 -32.78 2.33
N GLY A 68 2.16 -32.21 1.99
CA GLY A 68 3.10 -32.76 1.00
C GLY A 68 2.75 -32.47 -0.46
N ARG A 69 1.63 -31.80 -0.74
CA ARG A 69 1.24 -31.38 -2.10
C ARG A 69 1.65 -29.94 -2.37
N LEU A 70 2.26 -29.69 -3.54
CA LEU A 70 2.54 -28.35 -4.02
C LEU A 70 1.26 -27.60 -4.42
N LEU A 71 1.16 -26.35 -3.98
CA LEU A 71 0.06 -25.45 -4.29
C LEU A 71 0.60 -24.13 -4.86
N ALA A 72 -0.16 -23.51 -5.76
CA ALA A 72 0.05 -22.12 -6.16
C ALA A 72 -0.79 -21.22 -5.24
N LEU A 73 -0.12 -20.46 -4.38
CA LEU A 73 -0.75 -19.54 -3.44
C LEU A 73 -0.38 -18.09 -3.79
N PRO A 74 -1.26 -17.11 -3.57
CA PRO A 74 -0.89 -15.71 -3.74
C PRO A 74 0.13 -15.30 -2.67
N ALA A 75 1.25 -14.71 -3.10
CA ALA A 75 2.24 -14.11 -2.23
C ALA A 75 2.37 -12.62 -2.53
N ALA A 76 2.30 -11.79 -1.49
CA ALA A 76 2.53 -10.36 -1.60
C ALA A 76 3.99 -10.09 -1.96
N VAL A 77 4.20 -9.26 -2.98
CA VAL A 77 5.52 -8.77 -3.37
C VAL A 77 5.48 -7.25 -3.32
N ASP A 78 6.33 -6.71 -2.46
CA ASP A 78 6.55 -5.27 -2.34
C ASP A 78 7.70 -4.84 -3.24
N PHE A 79 7.51 -3.72 -3.93
CA PHE A 79 8.54 -3.13 -4.76
C PHE A 79 8.37 -1.60 -4.80
N ARG A 80 9.42 -0.93 -5.24
CA ARG A 80 9.44 0.52 -5.37
C ARG A 80 9.60 0.92 -6.83
N ALA A 81 8.79 1.88 -7.27
CA ALA A 81 8.83 2.38 -8.63
C ALA A 81 8.90 3.92 -8.66
N PRO A 82 9.62 4.52 -9.61
CA PRO A 82 9.63 5.96 -9.78
C PRO A 82 8.24 6.42 -10.22
N ALA A 83 7.79 7.58 -9.74
CA ALA A 83 6.47 8.10 -10.05
C ALA A 83 6.24 8.27 -11.56
N GLY A 84 7.28 8.52 -12.35
CA GLY A 84 7.20 8.68 -13.80
C GLY A 84 6.86 7.40 -14.59
N VAL A 85 6.90 6.22 -13.97
CA VAL A 85 6.40 4.97 -14.59
C VAL A 85 5.07 4.51 -14.00
N CYS A 86 4.46 5.33 -13.14
CA CYS A 86 3.20 5.06 -12.47
C CYS A 86 2.12 6.02 -12.96
N GLU A 87 0.97 5.48 -13.33
CA GLU A 87 -0.19 6.22 -13.84
C GLU A 87 -1.33 6.13 -12.81
N PRO A 88 -1.61 7.20 -12.06
CA PRO A 88 -2.76 7.26 -11.16
C PRO A 88 -4.06 6.99 -11.93
N LEU A 89 -4.97 6.24 -11.29
CA LEU A 89 -6.27 5.93 -11.83
C LEU A 89 -7.31 6.88 -11.22
N ASP A 90 -8.20 7.39 -12.07
CA ASP A 90 -9.24 8.32 -11.63
C ASP A 90 -10.17 7.69 -10.59
N GLY A 91 -10.60 8.50 -9.62
CA GLY A 91 -11.52 8.08 -8.56
C GLY A 91 -10.91 7.23 -7.44
N GLN A 92 -9.62 6.88 -7.49
CA GLN A 92 -8.95 6.15 -6.41
C GLN A 92 -8.64 7.07 -5.19
N PRO A 93 -8.81 6.59 -3.94
CA PRO A 93 -8.67 7.39 -2.72
C PRO A 93 -7.20 7.58 -2.31
N TYR A 94 -6.47 8.39 -3.06
CA TYR A 94 -5.04 8.62 -2.84
C TYR A 94 -4.69 9.55 -1.68
N ASP A 95 -5.65 10.33 -1.20
CA ASP A 95 -5.52 11.26 -0.07
C ASP A 95 -5.07 10.56 1.22
N ARG A 96 -5.37 9.26 1.34
CA ARG A 96 -5.00 8.41 2.48
C ARG A 96 -3.64 7.74 2.33
N VAL A 97 -3.00 7.87 1.16
CA VAL A 97 -1.69 7.26 0.93
C VAL A 97 -0.64 7.96 1.80
N PRO A 98 0.05 7.23 2.68
CA PRO A 98 1.08 7.82 3.51
C PRO A 98 2.18 8.43 2.64
N THR A 99 2.56 9.66 2.96
CA THR A 99 3.54 10.43 2.18
C THR A 99 4.72 10.83 3.06
N GLU A 100 5.89 10.29 2.75
CA GLU A 100 7.16 10.63 3.39
C GLU A 100 7.93 11.68 2.58
N ARG A 101 8.65 12.57 3.26
CA ARG A 101 9.56 13.54 2.62
C ARG A 101 10.91 13.44 3.29
N HIS A 102 11.97 13.40 2.48
CA HIS A 102 13.33 13.41 2.99
C HIS A 102 13.54 14.58 3.98
N GLY A 103 14.23 14.30 5.10
CA GLY A 103 14.48 15.28 6.16
C GLY A 103 13.30 15.56 7.10
N VAL A 104 12.11 15.03 6.82
CA VAL A 104 10.92 15.18 7.68
C VAL A 104 10.50 13.80 8.17
N ALA A 105 11.15 13.30 9.21
CA ALA A 105 10.68 12.10 9.88
C ALA A 105 9.34 12.43 10.57
N PRO A 106 8.24 11.72 10.26
CA PRO A 106 7.01 11.89 11.01
C PRO A 106 7.30 11.52 12.47
N PRO A 107 6.66 12.13 13.48
CA PRO A 107 7.00 11.84 14.88
C PRO A 107 6.73 10.36 15.26
N TRP A 108 5.79 9.71 14.58
CA TRP A 108 5.43 8.31 14.79
C TRP A 108 5.18 7.60 13.46
N LYS A 109 5.30 6.27 13.46
CA LYS A 109 4.93 5.39 12.35
C LYS A 109 4.09 4.23 12.87
N VAL A 110 3.21 3.69 12.03
CA VAL A 110 2.45 2.46 12.28
C VAL A 110 2.85 1.48 11.20
N GLU A 111 3.59 0.44 11.58
CA GLU A 111 3.89 -0.73 10.76
C GLU A 111 2.68 -1.66 10.74
N GLU A 112 2.39 -2.26 9.59
CA GLU A 112 1.35 -3.28 9.40
C GLU A 112 2.04 -4.58 8.96
N PRO A 113 2.47 -5.43 9.92
CA PRO A 113 3.23 -6.63 9.61
C PRO A 113 2.43 -7.60 8.75
N VAL A 114 3.13 -8.28 7.84
CA VAL A 114 2.54 -9.38 7.06
C VAL A 114 3.10 -10.69 7.58
N TYR A 115 2.29 -11.43 8.32
CA TYR A 115 2.65 -12.79 8.73
C TYR A 115 2.38 -13.75 7.58
N PHE A 116 3.41 -14.52 7.20
CA PHE A 116 3.26 -15.65 6.29
C PHE A 116 3.17 -16.95 7.10
N THR A 117 2.36 -17.90 6.64
CA THR A 117 2.09 -19.17 7.34
C THR A 117 1.54 -18.97 8.76
N GLY A 118 1.37 -20.02 9.58
CA GLY A 118 0.61 -19.97 10.83
C GLY A 118 1.18 -19.10 11.98
N ASP A 119 2.13 -18.20 11.67
CA ASP A 119 2.63 -17.21 12.60
C ASP A 119 1.52 -16.18 12.91
N VAL A 120 1.34 -15.90 14.19
CA VAL A 120 0.38 -14.92 14.68
C VAL A 120 1.13 -13.89 15.51
N GLY A 121 0.96 -12.63 15.16
CA GLY A 121 1.47 -11.50 15.94
C GLY A 121 0.57 -10.27 15.77
N PRO A 122 0.93 -9.14 16.37
CA PRO A 122 0.15 -7.92 16.27
C PRO A 122 0.01 -7.48 14.80
N SER A 123 -1.22 -7.27 14.34
CA SER A 123 -1.49 -6.77 13.00
C SER A 123 -1.02 -5.33 12.79
N ARG A 124 -0.64 -4.63 13.88
CA ARG A 124 -0.10 -3.26 13.85
C ARG A 124 1.00 -3.10 14.90
N ILE A 125 2.13 -2.53 14.50
CA ILE A 125 3.20 -2.16 15.43
C ILE A 125 3.40 -0.64 15.36
N VAL A 126 3.37 0.05 16.49
CA VAL A 126 3.64 1.49 16.56
C VAL A 126 5.13 1.72 16.77
N HIS A 127 5.72 2.70 16.09
CA HIS A 127 7.13 3.07 16.16
C HIS A 127 7.28 4.58 16.38
N ARG A 128 8.44 5.00 16.92
CA ARG A 128 8.92 6.37 16.75
C ARG A 128 9.26 6.62 15.28
N GLY A 129 9.14 7.88 14.88
CA GLY A 129 9.45 8.35 13.54
C GLY A 129 10.77 7.92 12.93
N ASP A 130 11.79 7.98 13.77
CA ASP A 130 13.19 7.71 13.47
C ASP A 130 13.58 6.24 13.70
N CYS A 131 12.63 5.39 14.11
CA CYS A 131 12.91 3.99 14.38
C CYS A 131 13.32 3.24 13.10
N ARG A 132 14.49 2.60 13.15
CA ARG A 132 15.04 1.76 12.07
C ARG A 132 14.66 0.28 12.16
N ALA A 133 13.89 -0.11 13.17
CA ALA A 133 13.45 -1.49 13.37
C ALA A 133 12.17 -1.85 12.60
N VAL A 134 11.64 -0.92 11.79
CA VAL A 134 10.50 -1.18 10.90
C VAL A 134 10.92 -2.20 9.85
N ARG A 135 10.15 -3.29 9.71
CA ARG A 135 10.47 -4.38 8.76
C ARG A 135 9.54 -4.39 7.57
N ASP A 136 8.27 -4.08 7.81
CA ASP A 136 7.20 -4.08 6.81
C ASP A 136 6.73 -2.66 6.43
N VAL A 137 5.65 -2.60 5.66
CA VAL A 137 4.99 -1.34 5.30
C VAL A 137 4.64 -0.58 6.57
N SER A 138 5.10 0.67 6.65
CA SER A 138 4.71 1.58 7.71
C SER A 138 4.17 2.89 7.17
N ARG A 139 3.26 3.49 7.94
CA ARG A 139 2.66 4.78 7.64
C ARG A 139 2.97 5.81 8.73
N PRO A 140 3.33 7.06 8.38
CA PRO A 140 3.29 8.19 9.30
C PRO A 140 2.03 8.23 10.17
N ALA A 141 2.19 8.62 11.43
CA ALA A 141 1.10 8.85 12.37
C ALA A 141 1.34 10.06 13.26
N THR A 142 0.25 10.75 13.62
CA THR A 142 0.23 11.73 14.72
C THR A 142 0.25 11.02 16.08
N ALA A 143 0.55 11.75 17.17
CA ALA A 143 0.52 11.19 18.53
C ALA A 143 -0.87 10.65 18.90
N ALA A 144 -1.94 11.34 18.50
CA ALA A 144 -3.32 10.91 18.74
C ALA A 144 -3.65 9.62 17.98
N GLN A 145 -3.25 9.51 16.71
CA GLN A 145 -3.42 8.28 15.92
C GLN A 145 -2.60 7.12 16.50
N ALA A 146 -1.35 7.37 16.91
CA ALA A 146 -0.50 6.37 17.53
C ALA A 146 -1.12 5.82 18.83
N ARG A 147 -1.64 6.70 19.70
CA ARG A 147 -2.41 6.31 20.90
C ARG A 147 -3.67 5.52 20.54
N GLY A 148 -4.43 5.97 19.55
CA GLY A 148 -5.63 5.27 19.08
C GLY A 148 -5.35 3.88 18.53
N VAL A 149 -4.20 3.68 17.87
CA VAL A 149 -3.76 2.35 17.42
C VAL A 149 -3.36 1.48 18.61
N LEU A 150 -2.57 1.99 19.56
CA LEU A 150 -2.15 1.23 20.75
C LEU A 150 -3.30 0.82 21.66
N ALA A 151 -4.46 1.48 21.56
CA ALA A 151 -5.67 1.09 22.30
C ALA A 151 -6.37 -0.15 21.69
N ARG A 152 -5.96 -0.61 20.50
CA ARG A 152 -6.58 -1.77 19.85
C ARG A 152 -5.96 -3.09 20.37
N PRO A 153 -6.75 -4.17 20.45
CA PRO A 153 -6.26 -5.47 20.92
C PRO A 153 -5.29 -6.15 19.94
N ASP A 154 -5.31 -5.74 18.66
CA ASP A 154 -4.48 -6.29 17.59
C ASP A 154 -3.20 -5.48 17.34
N ALA A 155 -2.83 -4.57 18.26
CA ALA A 155 -1.69 -3.68 18.12
C ALA A 155 -0.67 -3.83 19.25
N ALA A 156 0.59 -3.53 18.96
CA ALA A 156 1.66 -3.50 19.95
C ALA A 156 2.60 -2.30 19.76
N PRO A 157 3.26 -1.80 20.82
CA PRO A 157 4.38 -0.89 20.66
C PRO A 157 5.63 -1.66 20.19
N CYS A 158 6.42 -1.05 19.31
CA CYS A 158 7.71 -1.58 18.91
C CYS A 158 8.61 -1.77 20.15
N PRO A 159 9.14 -3.00 20.40
CA PRO A 159 9.93 -3.27 21.59
C PRO A 159 11.28 -2.55 21.58
N VAL A 160 11.77 -2.16 20.40
CA VAL A 160 13.07 -1.49 20.22
C VAL A 160 12.99 0.00 20.55
N CYS A 161 12.11 0.75 19.90
CA CYS A 161 12.02 2.19 20.11
C CYS A 161 11.09 2.62 21.25
N ARG A 162 10.31 1.68 21.82
CA ARG A 162 9.39 1.92 22.95
C ARG A 162 8.61 3.24 22.83
N PRO A 163 7.75 3.38 21.80
CA PRO A 163 6.99 4.60 21.58
C PRO A 163 5.87 4.79 22.61
N ASP A 164 5.46 3.72 23.30
CA ASP A 164 4.54 3.74 24.43
C ASP A 164 4.97 4.76 25.50
N ARG A 165 6.24 4.77 25.88
CA ARG A 165 6.76 5.63 26.96
C ARG A 165 6.47 7.13 26.74
N PRO A 166 6.95 7.77 25.66
CA PRO A 166 6.64 9.17 25.39
C PRO A 166 5.15 9.42 25.09
N LEU A 167 4.43 8.46 24.50
CA LEU A 167 2.99 8.61 24.24
C LEU A 167 2.14 8.62 25.52
N HIS A 168 2.57 7.92 26.57
CA HIS A 168 1.91 7.94 27.89
C HIS A 168 2.34 9.12 28.76
N ALA A 169 3.56 9.65 28.58
CA ALA A 169 4.06 10.82 29.32
C ALA A 169 3.38 12.14 28.91
N THR A 170 2.66 12.15 27.78
CA THR A 170 1.98 13.33 27.22
C THR A 170 0.45 13.24 27.35
N ALA A 171 -0.05 12.40 28.27
CA ALA A 171 -1.47 12.22 28.56
C ALA A 171 -1.96 13.14 29.67
#